data_AF-A0A821LQR5-F1
#
_entry.id   AF-A0A821LQR5-F1
#
_cell.length_a   1.000
_cell.length_b   1.000
_cell.length_c   1.000
_cell.angle_alpha   90.00
_cell.angle_beta   90.00
_cell.angle_gamma   90.00
#
_symmetry.space_group_name_H-M   'P 1'
#
loop_
_entity.id
_entity.type
_entity.pdbx_description
1 polymer ?
#
loop_
_entity_poly.entity_id
_entity_poly.type
_entity_poly.pdbx_seq_one_letter_code
_entity_poly.pdbx_strand_id
1 'polypeptide(L)'
;MENGRQSLFKYEDDLLPDIYTAAINEKDSDFMKALKYYLEQQWKIRYSSNEWFVLFLKQNEDSQNYQFILNRTAEYGNKYMKNCPILSIVLQLLFKEIDDQCLTELNLFNDLWLTITNHGLKSIEKYSNYISKDLLNTIIEKEELVLFQALREYYRPQLFQLLEESNIKNTDNLYELALNNVADYGWLKGLQELQNKIIPKCFKILLTKIR
;
A
#
# COMPACT_ATOMS: atom_id res chain seq x y z
N MET A 1 -1.20 -12.11 -5.58
CA MET A 1 -1.85 -13.05 -4.67
C MET A 1 -3.31 -13.20 -5.04
N GLU A 2 -3.73 -14.40 -5.41
CA GLU A 2 -5.11 -14.85 -5.16
C GLU A 2 -5.39 -14.77 -3.66
N ASN A 3 -6.64 -14.56 -3.28
CA ASN A 3 -7.02 -14.61 -1.87
C ASN A 3 -7.11 -16.05 -1.35
N GLY A 4 -7.27 -16.23 -0.05
CA GLY A 4 -7.30 -17.55 0.56
C GLY A 4 -8.46 -18.43 0.06
N ARG A 5 -9.67 -17.85 -0.09
CA ARG A 5 -10.83 -18.56 -0.67
C ARG A 5 -10.62 -18.89 -2.16
N GLN A 6 -10.11 -17.96 -2.95
CA GLN A 6 -9.75 -18.13 -4.36
C GLN A 6 -8.70 -19.23 -4.56
N SER A 7 -7.75 -19.31 -3.65
CA SER A 7 -6.70 -20.33 -3.69
C SER A 7 -7.26 -21.73 -3.41
N LEU A 8 -8.34 -21.85 -2.63
CA LEU A 8 -9.01 -23.13 -2.37
C LEU A 8 -9.77 -23.68 -3.57
N PHE A 9 -10.29 -22.85 -4.48
CA PHE A 9 -11.00 -23.33 -5.67
C PHE A 9 -10.13 -24.26 -6.54
N LYS A 10 -8.81 -24.14 -6.44
CA LYS A 10 -7.86 -25.03 -7.14
C LYS A 10 -7.86 -26.46 -6.62
N TYR A 11 -8.41 -26.68 -5.43
CA TYR A 11 -8.48 -27.97 -4.74
C TYR A 11 -9.93 -28.40 -4.53
N GLU A 12 -10.90 -27.78 -5.21
CA GLU A 12 -12.33 -28.09 -5.06
C GLU A 12 -12.61 -29.57 -5.39
N ASP A 13 -12.03 -30.07 -6.49
CA ASP A 13 -12.16 -31.47 -6.92
C ASP A 13 -11.42 -32.47 -5.99
N ASP A 14 -10.45 -31.97 -5.21
CA ASP A 14 -9.64 -32.77 -4.28
C ASP A 14 -10.26 -32.85 -2.87
N LEU A 15 -11.32 -32.06 -2.60
CA LEU A 15 -11.96 -31.95 -1.30
C LEU A 15 -13.39 -32.47 -1.34
N LEU A 16 -13.85 -33.08 -0.25
CA LEU A 16 -15.25 -33.48 -0.16
C LEU A 16 -16.16 -32.23 -0.22
N PRO A 17 -17.24 -32.24 -1.04
CA PRO A 17 -18.07 -31.05 -1.27
C PRO A 17 -18.61 -30.40 -0.01
N ASP A 18 -19.03 -31.18 0.99
CA ASP A 18 -19.56 -30.66 2.25
C ASP A 18 -18.47 -29.99 3.11
N ILE A 19 -17.25 -30.54 3.08
CA ILE A 19 -16.08 -29.96 3.77
C ILE A 19 -15.65 -28.67 3.08
N TYR A 20 -15.61 -28.67 1.75
CA TYR A 20 -15.30 -27.49 0.93
C TYR A 20 -16.33 -26.37 1.17
N THR A 21 -17.62 -26.71 1.16
CA THR A 21 -18.73 -25.79 1.41
C THR A 21 -18.66 -25.21 2.83
N ALA A 22 -18.34 -26.02 3.84
CA ALA A 22 -18.16 -25.55 5.21
C ALA A 22 -16.93 -24.62 5.35
N ALA A 23 -15.79 -24.98 4.73
CA ALA A 23 -14.56 -24.21 4.78
C ALA A 23 -14.68 -22.82 4.11
N ILE A 24 -15.49 -22.70 3.05
CA ILE A 24 -15.68 -21.44 2.34
C ILE A 24 -16.72 -20.53 2.99
N ASN A 25 -17.80 -21.09 3.56
CA ASN A 25 -18.96 -20.28 4.00
C ASN A 25 -18.88 -19.77 5.45
N GLU A 26 -18.03 -20.34 6.31
CA GLU A 26 -17.90 -19.89 7.69
C GLU A 26 -16.79 -18.85 7.89
N LYS A 27 -17.20 -17.62 8.26
CA LYS A 27 -16.31 -16.49 8.62
C LYS A 27 -15.34 -16.80 9.77
N ASP A 28 -15.72 -17.70 10.68
CA ASP A 28 -14.93 -18.13 11.84
C ASP A 28 -14.51 -19.60 11.81
N SER A 29 -14.53 -20.21 10.63
CA SER A 29 -14.03 -21.58 10.43
C SER A 29 -12.56 -21.71 10.83
N ASP A 30 -12.15 -22.92 11.20
CA ASP A 30 -10.74 -23.23 11.45
C ASP A 30 -9.87 -22.97 10.21
N PHE A 31 -10.46 -23.07 9.01
CA PHE A 31 -9.82 -22.67 7.77
C PHE A 31 -9.51 -21.16 7.73
N MET A 32 -10.48 -20.29 8.04
CA MET A 32 -10.25 -18.85 8.12
C MET A 32 -9.21 -18.48 9.18
N LYS A 33 -9.17 -19.19 10.31
CA LYS A 33 -8.11 -19.02 11.32
C LYS A 33 -6.73 -19.39 10.75
N ALA A 34 -6.61 -20.53 10.07
CA ALA A 34 -5.36 -20.96 9.45
C ALA A 34 -4.87 -19.99 8.36
N LEU A 35 -5.77 -19.48 7.52
CA LEU A 35 -5.45 -18.48 6.49
C LEU A 35 -4.94 -17.17 7.08
N LYS A 36 -5.62 -16.65 8.11
CA LYS A 36 -5.18 -15.44 8.82
C LYS A 36 -3.79 -15.61 9.39
N TYR A 37 -3.55 -16.72 10.08
CA TYR A 37 -2.25 -17.06 10.63
C TYR A 37 -1.19 -17.13 9.54
N TYR A 38 -1.47 -17.82 8.43
CA TYR A 38 -0.56 -17.88 7.29
C TYR A 38 -0.20 -16.48 6.75
N LEU A 39 -1.20 -15.63 6.48
CA LEU A 39 -0.99 -14.28 5.95
C LEU A 39 -0.17 -13.40 6.90
N GLU A 40 -0.46 -13.48 8.19
CA GLU A 40 0.30 -12.78 9.22
C GLU A 40 1.78 -13.23 9.24
N GLN A 41 2.04 -14.54 9.20
CA GLN A 41 3.41 -15.05 9.12
C GLN A 41 4.09 -14.61 7.81
N GLN A 42 3.38 -14.60 6.69
CA GLN A 42 3.91 -14.12 5.42
C GLN A 42 4.30 -12.64 5.49
N TRP A 43 3.52 -11.80 6.16
CA TRP A 43 3.88 -10.40 6.34
C TRP A 43 5.13 -10.26 7.22
N LYS A 44 5.19 -10.99 8.34
CA LYS A 44 6.35 -10.98 9.26
C LYS A 44 7.64 -11.46 8.56
N ILE A 45 7.57 -12.51 7.75
CA ILE A 45 8.73 -13.05 7.03
C ILE A 45 9.16 -12.15 5.89
N ARG A 46 8.21 -11.79 5.00
CA ARG A 46 8.51 -11.08 3.75
C ARG A 46 8.97 -9.65 3.98
N TYR A 47 8.52 -9.01 5.05
CA TYR A 47 8.88 -7.64 5.40
C TYR A 47 9.79 -7.56 6.63
N SER A 48 10.44 -8.66 6.99
CA SER A 48 11.40 -8.71 8.10
C SER A 48 12.52 -7.67 7.98
N SER A 49 12.90 -7.30 6.75
CA SER A 49 13.87 -6.23 6.47
C SER A 49 13.31 -4.80 6.55
N ASN A 50 11.99 -4.63 6.67
CA ASN A 50 11.33 -3.34 6.81
C ASN A 50 10.94 -3.12 8.28
N GLU A 51 11.92 -2.78 9.12
CA GLU A 51 11.76 -2.66 10.58
C GLU A 51 10.60 -1.75 10.99
N TRP A 52 10.46 -0.59 10.32
CA TRP A 52 9.37 0.36 10.57
C TRP A 52 7.99 -0.26 10.33
N PHE A 53 7.87 -1.08 9.27
CA PHE A 53 6.60 -1.70 8.92
C PHE A 53 6.25 -2.81 9.90
N VAL A 54 7.23 -3.61 10.33
CA VAL A 54 7.03 -4.63 11.37
C VAL A 54 6.61 -4.00 12.69
N LEU A 55 7.24 -2.88 13.09
CA LEU A 55 6.85 -2.12 14.28
C LEU A 55 5.42 -1.58 14.15
N PHE A 56 5.06 -1.05 12.98
CA PHE A 56 3.71 -0.57 12.70
C PHE A 56 2.67 -1.70 12.80
N LEU A 57 2.94 -2.89 12.27
CA LEU A 57 2.04 -4.03 12.40
C LEU A 57 1.86 -4.44 13.87
N LYS A 58 2.95 -4.53 14.64
CA LYS A 58 2.91 -4.86 16.08
C LYS A 58 2.08 -3.86 16.88
N GLN A 59 2.20 -2.57 16.58
CA GLN A 59 1.39 -1.53 17.25
C GLN A 59 -0.12 -1.67 16.98
N ASN A 60 -0.50 -2.38 15.92
CA ASN A 60 -1.89 -2.59 15.54
C ASN A 60 -2.39 -4.02 15.80
N GLU A 61 -1.53 -4.96 16.22
CA GLU A 61 -1.79 -6.41 16.27
C GLU A 61 -3.04 -6.77 17.11
N ASP A 62 -3.24 -6.08 18.22
CA ASP A 62 -4.38 -6.27 19.13
C ASP A 62 -5.64 -5.49 18.71
N SER A 63 -5.58 -4.69 17.64
CA SER A 63 -6.72 -3.89 17.20
C SER A 63 -7.74 -4.74 16.44
N GLN A 64 -9.03 -4.47 16.66
CA GLN A 64 -10.11 -5.06 15.85
C GLN A 64 -9.90 -4.81 14.35
N ASN A 65 -9.34 -3.66 13.99
CA ASN A 65 -9.07 -3.29 12.60
C ASN A 65 -7.99 -4.16 11.95
N TYR A 66 -6.95 -4.54 12.69
CA TYR A 66 -5.94 -5.46 12.19
C TYR A 66 -6.53 -6.85 11.91
N GLN A 67 -7.34 -7.37 12.84
CA GLN A 67 -8.06 -8.64 12.63
C GLN A 67 -9.05 -8.56 11.46
N PHE A 68 -9.70 -7.41 11.31
CA PHE A 68 -10.60 -7.15 10.21
C PHE A 68 -9.89 -7.15 8.85
N ILE A 69 -8.72 -6.51 8.74
CA ILE A 69 -7.91 -6.49 7.51
C ILE A 69 -7.37 -7.88 7.20
N LEU A 70 -6.92 -8.64 8.20
CA LEU A 70 -6.51 -10.04 8.03
C LEU A 70 -7.66 -10.89 7.50
N ASN A 71 -8.85 -10.78 8.09
CA ASN A 71 -10.06 -11.44 7.62
C ASN A 71 -10.36 -11.07 6.16
N ARG A 72 -10.40 -9.78 5.80
CA ARG A 72 -10.65 -9.34 4.42
C ARG A 72 -9.60 -9.84 3.44
N THR A 73 -8.33 -9.83 3.85
CA THR A 73 -7.23 -10.32 3.01
C THR A 73 -7.36 -11.81 2.75
N ALA A 74 -7.76 -12.57 3.77
CA ALA A 74 -8.04 -14.00 3.66
C ALA A 74 -9.27 -14.29 2.77
N GLU A 75 -10.37 -13.54 2.97
CA GLU A 75 -11.64 -13.77 2.26
C GLU A 75 -11.62 -13.30 0.79
N TYR A 76 -11.15 -12.08 0.53
CA TYR A 76 -11.29 -11.42 -0.76
C TYR A 76 -9.95 -11.09 -1.40
N GLY A 77 -8.90 -10.98 -0.58
CA GLY A 77 -7.63 -10.45 -1.01
C GLY A 77 -7.79 -9.01 -1.47
N ASN A 78 -6.67 -8.37 -1.79
CA ASN A 78 -6.69 -7.01 -2.27
C ASN A 78 -5.93 -6.94 -3.60
N LYS A 79 -6.56 -6.41 -4.65
CA LYS A 79 -5.90 -6.20 -5.96
C LYS A 79 -4.62 -5.38 -5.82
N TYR A 80 -4.59 -4.46 -4.86
CA TYR A 80 -3.46 -3.60 -4.53
C TYR A 80 -2.33 -4.33 -3.79
N MET A 81 -2.65 -5.39 -3.04
CA MET A 81 -1.63 -6.24 -2.41
C MET A 81 -0.76 -7.00 -3.40
N LYS A 82 -1.20 -7.17 -4.66
CA LYS A 82 -0.33 -7.76 -5.70
C LYS A 82 0.84 -6.83 -6.04
N ASN A 83 0.57 -5.53 -6.06
CA ASN A 83 1.48 -4.53 -6.61
C ASN A 83 2.34 -3.88 -5.51
N CYS A 84 1.72 -3.50 -4.39
CA CYS A 84 2.42 -2.95 -3.24
C CYS A 84 1.67 -3.27 -1.92
N PRO A 85 1.92 -4.46 -1.36
CA PRO A 85 1.26 -4.92 -0.13
C PRO A 85 1.45 -3.97 1.06
N ILE A 86 2.66 -3.42 1.26
CA ILE A 86 2.95 -2.51 2.37
C ILE A 86 2.02 -1.30 2.34
N LEU A 87 1.96 -0.56 1.22
CA LEU A 87 1.09 0.59 1.06
C LEU A 87 -0.39 0.20 1.23
N SER A 88 -0.81 -0.91 0.65
CA SER A 88 -2.18 -1.39 0.78
C SER A 88 -2.57 -1.66 2.24
N ILE A 89 -1.69 -2.25 3.04
CA ILE A 89 -1.95 -2.56 4.45
C ILE A 89 -1.95 -1.27 5.29
N VAL A 90 -0.96 -0.40 5.07
CA VAL A 90 -0.86 0.89 5.76
C VAL A 90 -2.10 1.75 5.54
N LEU A 91 -2.57 1.89 4.30
CA LEU A 91 -3.79 2.65 4.00
C LEU A 91 -5.01 2.07 4.73
N GLN A 92 -5.19 0.75 4.72
CA GLN A 92 -6.34 0.13 5.38
C GLN A 92 -6.28 0.30 6.91
N LEU A 93 -5.10 0.23 7.53
CA LEU A 93 -4.94 0.41 8.97
C LEU A 93 -5.10 1.87 9.42
N LEU A 94 -4.58 2.82 8.63
CA LEU A 94 -4.71 4.24 8.94
C LEU A 94 -6.15 4.73 8.74
N PHE A 95 -6.81 4.32 7.66
CA PHE A 95 -8.15 4.80 7.30
C PHE A 95 -9.26 3.87 7.76
N LYS A 96 -9.09 3.28 8.94
CA LYS A 96 -10.06 2.38 9.58
C LYS A 96 -11.44 3.01 9.85
N GLU A 97 -11.48 4.35 9.93
CA GLU A 97 -12.70 5.13 10.13
C GLU A 97 -13.55 5.22 8.85
N ILE A 98 -12.96 4.91 7.69
CA ILE A 98 -13.70 4.74 6.45
C ILE A 98 -14.33 3.35 6.51
N ASP A 99 -15.63 3.29 6.78
CA ASP A 99 -16.35 2.03 6.90
C ASP A 99 -16.34 1.21 5.60
N ASP A 100 -16.61 -0.09 5.72
CA ASP A 100 -16.61 -0.99 4.57
C ASP A 100 -17.61 -0.60 3.50
N GLN A 101 -18.74 0.00 3.90
CA GLN A 101 -19.78 0.42 2.99
C GLN A 101 -19.26 1.53 2.07
N CYS A 102 -18.58 2.54 2.62
CA CYS A 102 -17.92 3.58 1.84
C CYS A 102 -16.78 3.02 0.99
N LEU A 103 -16.01 2.05 1.49
CA LEU A 103 -14.94 1.42 0.72
C LEU A 103 -15.47 0.60 -0.47
N THR A 104 -16.65 0.00 -0.34
CA THR A 104 -17.24 -0.90 -1.35
C THR A 104 -18.22 -0.21 -2.29
N GLU A 105 -19.16 0.58 -1.78
CA GLU A 105 -20.21 1.24 -2.58
C GLU A 105 -19.70 2.52 -3.27
N LEU A 106 -18.93 3.33 -2.56
CA LEU A 106 -18.42 4.61 -3.10
C LEU A 106 -17.11 4.45 -3.87
N ASN A 107 -16.55 3.23 -3.96
CA ASN A 107 -15.21 2.99 -4.48
C ASN A 107 -14.13 3.87 -3.83
N LEU A 108 -14.37 4.35 -2.60
CA LEU A 108 -13.56 5.38 -1.98
C LEU A 108 -12.11 4.95 -1.78
N PHE A 109 -11.88 3.65 -1.50
CA PHE A 109 -10.52 3.11 -1.41
C PHE A 109 -9.78 3.13 -2.75
N ASN A 110 -10.50 2.87 -3.85
CA ASN A 110 -9.89 2.88 -5.18
C ASN A 110 -9.47 4.30 -5.55
N ASP A 111 -10.34 5.27 -5.28
CA ASP A 111 -10.06 6.68 -5.49
C ASP A 111 -8.92 7.15 -4.59
N LEU A 112 -8.92 6.78 -3.31
CA LEU A 112 -7.84 7.07 -2.36
C LEU A 112 -6.51 6.51 -2.85
N TRP A 113 -6.49 5.23 -3.21
CA TRP A 113 -5.32 4.56 -3.77
C TRP A 113 -4.79 5.30 -4.99
N LEU A 114 -5.64 5.56 -5.98
CA LEU A 114 -5.26 6.23 -7.23
C LEU A 114 -4.78 7.65 -6.97
N THR A 115 -5.42 8.35 -6.04
CA THR A 115 -5.07 9.73 -5.73
C THR A 115 -3.69 9.79 -5.08
N ILE A 116 -3.44 8.97 -4.05
CA ILE A 116 -2.18 8.97 -3.31
C ILE A 116 -1.01 8.45 -4.16
N THR A 117 -1.24 7.43 -4.99
CA THR A 117 -0.20 6.85 -5.87
C THR A 117 0.14 7.71 -7.09
N ASN A 118 -0.68 8.70 -7.43
CA ASN A 118 -0.40 9.64 -8.53
C ASN A 118 0.01 11.04 -8.03
N HIS A 119 -0.55 11.47 -6.90
CA HIS A 119 -0.42 12.85 -6.40
C HIS A 119 0.29 12.94 -5.03
N GLY A 120 0.82 11.83 -4.53
CA GLY A 120 1.61 11.79 -3.30
C GLY A 120 0.80 12.01 -2.04
N LEU A 121 1.52 12.06 -0.92
CA LEU A 121 0.98 12.18 0.43
C LEU A 121 0.06 13.38 0.61
N LYS A 122 0.44 14.56 0.10
CA LYS A 122 -0.34 15.80 0.30
C LYS A 122 -1.73 15.75 -0.30
N SER A 123 -1.96 14.85 -1.25
CA SER A 123 -3.28 14.65 -1.83
C SER A 123 -4.32 14.09 -0.86
N ILE A 124 -3.90 13.61 0.32
CA ILE A 124 -4.80 13.11 1.37
C ILE A 124 -5.78 14.17 1.88
N GLU A 125 -5.43 15.45 1.79
CA GLU A 125 -6.30 16.57 2.17
C GLU A 125 -7.67 16.54 1.46
N LYS A 126 -7.72 15.94 0.26
CA LYS A 126 -8.97 15.74 -0.50
C LYS A 126 -9.98 14.86 0.23
N TYR A 127 -9.52 14.05 1.18
CA TYR A 127 -10.34 13.11 1.95
C TYR A 127 -10.63 13.62 3.36
N SER A 128 -10.40 14.91 3.65
CA SER A 128 -10.68 15.54 4.95
C SER A 128 -12.12 15.43 5.43
N ASN A 129 -13.08 15.18 4.53
CA ASN A 129 -14.48 14.91 4.91
C ASN A 129 -14.71 13.48 5.44
N TYR A 130 -13.78 12.55 5.19
CA TYR A 130 -13.88 11.13 5.53
C TYR A 130 -12.90 10.70 6.63
N ILE A 131 -11.99 11.59 7.02
CA ILE A 131 -10.89 11.29 7.93
C ILE A 131 -10.91 12.33 9.03
N SER A 132 -10.79 11.89 10.29
CA SER A 132 -10.68 12.82 11.41
C SER A 132 -9.50 13.79 11.23
N LYS A 133 -9.70 15.05 11.66
CA LYS A 133 -8.68 16.10 11.55
C LYS A 133 -7.40 15.74 12.30
N ASP A 134 -7.51 15.05 13.43
CA ASP A 134 -6.37 14.60 14.23
C ASP A 134 -5.52 13.57 13.48
N LEU A 135 -6.16 12.63 12.79
CA LEU A 135 -5.48 11.66 11.93
C LEU A 135 -4.85 12.35 10.72
N LEU A 136 -5.55 13.31 10.09
CA LEU A 136 -5.03 14.08 8.97
C LEU A 136 -3.76 14.87 9.36
N ASN A 137 -3.80 15.58 10.49
CA ASN A 137 -2.64 16.30 11.02
C ASN A 137 -1.50 15.33 11.35
N THR A 138 -1.82 14.19 11.95
CA THR A 138 -0.84 13.14 12.22
C THR A 138 -0.18 12.68 10.91
N ILE A 139 -0.94 12.53 9.82
CA ILE A 139 -0.46 12.06 8.50
C ILE A 139 0.30 13.14 7.69
N ILE A 140 0.16 14.42 8.02
CA ILE A 140 0.80 15.51 7.26
C ILE A 140 2.01 16.10 7.98
N GLU A 141 2.00 16.19 9.31
CA GLU A 141 2.92 17.07 10.05
C GLU A 141 4.21 16.39 10.59
N LYS A 142 4.40 15.08 10.42
CA LYS A 142 5.58 14.35 10.97
C LYS A 142 6.46 13.76 9.85
N GLU A 143 7.75 14.08 9.84
CA GLU A 143 8.70 13.63 8.81
C GLU A 143 9.14 12.14 8.90
N GLU A 144 8.48 11.32 9.72
CA GLU A 144 8.68 9.86 9.76
C GLU A 144 7.35 9.07 9.67
N LEU A 145 6.40 9.57 8.86
CA LEU A 145 5.08 8.95 8.82
C LEU A 145 5.06 7.63 8.08
N VAL A 146 4.37 6.67 8.68
CA VAL A 146 4.16 5.31 8.15
C VAL A 146 3.65 5.35 6.71
N LEU A 147 2.73 6.28 6.39
CA LEU A 147 2.22 6.45 5.04
C LEU A 147 3.28 7.00 4.07
N PHE A 148 4.11 7.95 4.52
CA PHE A 148 5.22 8.46 3.72
C PHE A 148 6.24 7.36 3.41
N GLN A 149 6.63 6.57 4.41
CA GLN A 149 7.55 5.43 4.20
C GLN A 149 6.93 4.39 3.25
N ALA A 150 5.64 4.09 3.39
CA ALA A 150 4.94 3.19 2.48
C ALA A 150 4.90 3.71 1.04
N LEU A 151 4.75 5.02 0.85
CA LEU A 151 4.82 5.65 -0.47
C LEU A 151 6.22 5.60 -1.05
N ARG A 152 7.27 5.82 -0.24
CA ARG A 152 8.65 5.63 -0.67
C ARG A 152 8.88 4.20 -1.16
N GLU A 153 8.42 3.19 -0.42
CA GLU A 153 8.52 1.79 -0.86
C GLU A 153 7.74 1.52 -2.16
N TYR A 154 6.59 2.17 -2.34
CA TYR A 154 5.81 2.08 -3.58
C TYR A 154 6.55 2.66 -4.79
N TYR A 155 7.11 3.87 -4.65
CA TYR A 155 7.74 4.58 -5.77
C TYR A 155 9.17 4.11 -6.06
N ARG A 156 9.93 3.67 -5.04
CA ARG A 156 11.38 3.41 -5.11
C ARG A 156 11.80 2.54 -6.31
N PRO A 157 11.20 1.37 -6.57
CA PRO A 157 11.67 0.51 -7.66
C PRO A 157 11.53 1.18 -9.03
N GLN A 158 10.34 1.72 -9.32
CA GLN A 158 10.05 2.35 -10.60
C GLN A 158 10.82 3.67 -10.77
N LEU A 159 10.92 4.48 -9.71
CA LEU A 159 11.62 5.74 -9.75
C LEU A 159 13.11 5.53 -10.03
N PHE A 160 13.75 4.62 -9.30
CA PHE A 160 15.20 4.40 -9.45
C PHE A 160 15.51 3.85 -10.84
N GLN A 161 14.70 2.91 -11.32
CA GLN A 161 14.78 2.43 -12.69
C GLN A 161 14.64 3.58 -13.71
N LEU A 162 13.63 4.45 -13.57
CA LEU A 162 13.41 5.57 -14.48
C LEU A 162 14.58 6.56 -14.49
N LEU A 163 15.17 6.85 -13.33
CA LEU A 163 16.33 7.73 -13.21
C LEU A 163 17.56 7.11 -13.89
N GLU A 164 17.82 5.83 -13.66
CA GLU A 164 18.93 5.07 -14.27
C GLU A 164 18.80 5.02 -15.78
N GLU A 165 17.64 4.60 -16.30
CA GLU A 165 17.40 4.52 -17.73
C GLU A 165 17.41 5.90 -18.42
N SER A 166 17.26 6.99 -17.65
CA SER A 166 17.37 8.37 -18.14
C SER A 166 18.80 8.91 -18.06
N ASN A 167 19.77 8.07 -17.71
CA ASN A 167 21.19 8.41 -17.50
C ASN A 167 21.39 9.52 -16.45
N ILE A 168 20.54 9.56 -15.43
CA ILE A 168 20.69 10.48 -14.31
C ILE A 168 21.58 9.80 -13.27
N LYS A 169 22.75 10.36 -12.99
CA LYS A 169 23.65 9.83 -11.97
C LYS A 169 23.12 10.16 -10.58
N ASN A 170 23.26 9.24 -9.64
CA ASN A 170 22.96 9.50 -8.24
C ASN A 170 24.10 10.29 -7.56
N THR A 171 24.22 11.58 -7.88
CA THR A 171 25.13 12.51 -7.21
C THR A 171 24.41 13.23 -6.08
N ASP A 172 25.07 13.46 -4.95
CA ASP A 172 24.52 14.21 -3.80
C ASP A 172 23.16 13.69 -3.31
N ASN A 173 22.99 12.37 -3.29
CA ASN A 173 21.77 11.70 -2.84
C ASN A 173 20.51 12.08 -3.62
N LEU A 174 20.67 12.45 -4.90
CA LEU A 174 19.58 12.87 -5.78
C LEU A 174 18.44 11.85 -5.86
N TYR A 175 18.74 10.55 -5.80
CA TYR A 175 17.72 9.50 -5.88
C TYR A 175 16.80 9.52 -4.66
N GLU A 176 17.35 9.67 -3.46
CA GLU A 176 16.54 9.77 -2.24
C GLU A 176 15.78 11.09 -2.18
N LEU A 177 16.37 12.19 -2.66
CA LEU A 177 15.65 13.46 -2.79
C LEU A 177 14.45 13.32 -3.74
N ALA A 178 14.67 12.71 -4.91
CA ALA A 178 13.62 12.42 -5.87
C ALA A 178 12.52 11.56 -5.24
N LEU A 179 12.92 10.55 -4.49
CA LEU A 179 11.99 9.64 -3.81
C LEU A 179 11.13 10.36 -2.78
N ASN A 180 11.73 11.23 -1.97
CA ASN A 180 11.00 12.03 -0.99
C ASN A 180 10.00 12.98 -1.68
N ASN A 181 10.44 13.67 -2.74
CA ASN A 181 9.58 14.60 -3.47
C ASN A 181 8.41 13.90 -4.17
N VAL A 182 8.66 12.73 -4.77
CA VAL A 182 7.58 11.94 -5.40
C VAL A 182 6.65 11.35 -4.35
N ALA A 183 7.16 10.91 -3.20
CA ALA A 183 6.33 10.45 -2.10
C ALA A 183 5.40 11.56 -1.58
N ASP A 184 5.88 12.80 -1.48
CA ASP A 184 5.10 13.94 -1.00
C ASP A 184 4.10 14.48 -2.02
N TYR A 185 4.53 14.65 -3.27
CA TYR A 185 3.83 15.43 -4.28
C TYR A 185 3.36 14.63 -5.50
N GLY A 186 3.71 13.35 -5.56
CA GLY A 186 3.45 12.49 -6.71
C GLY A 186 4.44 12.71 -7.86
N TRP A 187 4.28 11.92 -8.92
CA TRP A 187 5.26 11.83 -10.01
C TRP A 187 5.58 13.17 -10.68
N LEU A 188 4.57 13.89 -11.16
CA LEU A 188 4.79 15.08 -11.99
C LEU A 188 5.35 16.24 -11.18
N LYS A 189 4.72 16.55 -10.04
CA LYS A 189 5.11 17.68 -9.19
C LYS A 189 6.40 17.37 -8.42
N GLY A 190 6.56 16.16 -7.89
CA GLY A 190 7.79 15.73 -7.23
C GLY A 190 8.99 15.74 -8.20
N LEU A 191 8.73 15.33 -9.45
CA LEU A 191 9.60 15.45 -10.63
C LEU A 191 10.20 16.84 -10.83
N GLN A 192 9.31 17.84 -10.86
CA GLN A 192 9.67 19.21 -11.19
C GLN A 192 10.67 19.82 -10.22
N GLU A 193 10.68 19.39 -8.97
CA GLU A 193 11.64 19.88 -7.96
C GLU A 193 13.09 19.49 -8.26
N LEU A 194 13.32 18.52 -9.14
CA LEU A 194 14.67 18.10 -9.55
C LEU A 194 15.24 18.90 -10.72
N GLN A 195 14.45 19.77 -11.35
CA GLN A 195 14.80 20.44 -12.60
C GLN A 195 16.17 21.14 -12.56
N ASN A 196 16.50 21.80 -11.44
CA ASN A 196 17.76 22.52 -11.28
C ASN A 196 18.95 21.63 -10.91
N LYS A 197 18.71 20.37 -10.55
CA LYS A 197 19.74 19.39 -10.13
C LYS A 197 20.10 18.40 -11.24
N ILE A 198 19.38 18.44 -12.36
CA ILE A 198 19.52 17.49 -13.47
C ILE A 198 19.85 18.25 -14.75
N ILE A 199 20.70 17.66 -15.59
CA ILE A 199 20.99 18.18 -16.93
C ILE A 199 19.67 18.29 -17.73
N PRO A 200 19.35 19.44 -18.36
CA PRO A 200 18.05 19.67 -19.00
C PRO A 200 17.63 18.61 -20.02
N LYS A 201 18.58 18.03 -20.76
CA LYS A 201 18.32 16.94 -21.72
C LYS A 201 17.81 15.69 -21.01
N CYS A 202 18.47 15.25 -19.93
CA CYS A 202 18.05 14.09 -19.16
C CYS A 202 16.70 14.33 -18.48
N PHE A 203 16.47 15.54 -17.97
CA PHE A 203 15.18 15.90 -17.36
C PHE A 203 14.01 15.84 -18.35
N LYS A 204 14.21 16.31 -19.59
CA LYS A 204 13.19 16.18 -20.66
C LYS A 204 12.87 14.72 -20.97
N ILE A 205 13.89 13.86 -21.04
CA ILE A 205 13.70 12.41 -21.26
C ILE A 205 12.91 11.79 -20.11
N LEU A 206 13.28 12.11 -18.86
CA LEU A 206 12.58 11.63 -17.68
C LEU A 206 11.08 11.99 -17.71
N LEU A 207 10.75 13.25 -18.02
CA LEU A 207 9.35 13.70 -18.09
C LEU A 207 8.53 12.99 -19.18
N THR A 208 9.16 12.55 -20.27
CA THR A 208 8.45 11.80 -21.33
C THR A 208 8.11 10.37 -20.96
N LYS A 209 8.85 9.76 -20.03
CA LYS A 209 8.63 8.37 -19.60
C LYS A 209 7.52 8.20 -18.56
N ILE A 210 7.08 9.31 -17.98
CA ILE A 210 6.10 9.33 -16.87
C ILE A 210 4.68 9.63 -17.39
N ARG A 211 4.57 10.15 -18.63
CA ARG A 211 3.29 10.40 -19.31
C ARG A 211 2.82 9.17 -20.06
#